data_AF-A0A3M1F4X3-F1
#
_entry.id   AF-A0A3M1F4X3-F1
#
_cell.length_a   1.000
_cell.length_b   1.000
_cell.length_c   1.000
_cell.angle_alpha   90.00
_cell.angle_beta   90.00
_cell.angle_gamma   90.00
#
_symmetry.space_group_name_H-M   'P 1'
#
loop_
_entity.id
_entity.type
_entity.pdbx_description
1 polymer ?
#
loop_
_entity_poly.entity_id
_entity_poly.type
_entity_poly.pdbx_seq_one_letter_code
_entity_poly.pdbx_strand_id
1 'polypeptide(L)'
;MALPEIEFELPASQYERMNYPGLTQGRVLSVTLDGGLLLPDPEAERWYAVQQPPLEKRFVRVGPGVYAFAGQITEADIEYGREQLAFLAVDCGEVILRVTCGPQEDGQLPYGTWETRYIAGLANVQGIVEDSFQAPVGRTLDVTVWSFRRLCLTPGDVAFGAWQESVELPPAPYVHDRVYVVARVHRWRTVSDALYG
;
A
#
# COMPACT_ATOMS: atom_id res chain seq x y z
N MET A 1 -9.10 -14.83 17.60
CA MET A 1 -8.38 -14.85 16.31
C MET A 1 -7.43 -13.68 16.29
N ALA A 2 -6.16 -13.86 15.91
CA ALA A 2 -5.24 -12.75 15.77
C ALA A 2 -5.64 -11.90 14.54
N LEU A 3 -5.62 -10.57 14.68
CA LEU A 3 -5.83 -9.66 13.55
C LEU A 3 -4.64 -9.76 12.58
N PRO A 4 -4.87 -9.68 11.26
CA PRO A 4 -3.77 -9.64 10.29
C PRO A 4 -2.81 -8.50 10.60
N GLU A 5 -1.52 -8.79 10.57
CA GLU A 5 -0.48 -7.78 10.71
C GLU A 5 -0.03 -7.32 9.32
N ILE A 6 0.10 -6.01 9.17
CA ILE A 6 0.67 -5.37 7.98
C ILE A 6 1.76 -4.41 8.41
N GLU A 7 2.62 -4.10 7.47
CA GLU A 7 3.64 -3.08 7.55
C GLU A 7 3.60 -2.23 6.30
N PHE A 8 3.64 -0.91 6.44
CA PHE A 8 3.69 0.03 5.34
C PHE A 8 4.62 1.19 5.68
N GLU A 9 5.24 1.80 4.67
CA GLU A 9 5.95 3.06 4.85
C GLU A 9 4.96 4.18 5.17
N LEU A 10 5.27 5.03 6.15
CA LEU A 10 4.56 6.29 6.35
C LEU A 10 5.43 7.41 5.74
N PRO A 11 5.08 7.94 4.56
CA PRO A 11 5.88 8.99 3.94
C PRO A 11 5.91 10.26 4.80
N ALA A 12 7.03 10.97 4.79
CA ALA A 12 7.18 12.22 5.54
C ALA A 12 6.08 13.25 5.18
N SER A 13 5.71 13.33 3.90
CA SER A 13 4.64 14.20 3.41
C SER A 13 3.26 13.85 3.96
N GLN A 14 2.98 12.57 4.23
CA GLN A 14 1.74 12.14 4.86
C GLN A 14 1.75 12.43 6.35
N TYR A 15 2.89 12.25 7.02
CA TYR A 15 3.02 12.60 8.44
C TYR A 15 2.92 14.12 8.70
N GLU A 16 3.46 14.92 7.79
CA GLU A 16 3.31 16.38 7.79
C GLU A 16 1.84 16.80 7.68
N ARG A 17 1.06 16.16 6.80
CA ARG A 17 -0.39 16.40 6.66
C ARG A 17 -1.17 16.09 7.94
N MET A 18 -0.72 15.10 8.71
CA MET A 18 -1.26 14.81 10.03
C MET A 18 -0.90 15.86 11.09
N ASN A 19 -0.12 16.89 10.73
CA ASN A 19 0.42 17.91 11.63
C ASN A 19 1.30 17.32 12.75
N TYR A 20 2.13 16.32 12.41
CA TYR A 20 3.16 15.78 13.31
C TYR A 20 2.65 15.34 14.70
N PRO A 21 1.58 14.52 14.80
CA PRO A 21 0.81 14.38 16.03
C PRO A 21 1.53 13.61 17.15
N GLY A 22 2.72 13.04 16.89
CA GLY A 22 3.28 11.96 17.69
C GLY A 22 2.39 10.72 17.61
N LEU A 23 2.97 9.56 17.30
CA LEU A 23 2.20 8.31 17.23
C LEU A 23 2.70 7.32 18.26
N THR A 24 1.79 6.56 18.83
CA THR A 24 2.10 5.55 19.85
C THR A 24 1.35 4.27 19.55
N GLN A 25 1.87 3.16 20.06
CA GLN A 25 1.22 1.86 20.00
C GLN A 25 -0.21 1.93 20.56
N GLY A 26 -1.12 1.21 19.91
CA GLY A 26 -2.54 1.15 20.27
C GLY A 26 -3.41 2.23 19.62
N ARG A 27 -2.80 3.28 19.04
CA ARG A 27 -3.54 4.33 18.34
C ARG A 27 -4.15 3.78 17.04
N VAL A 28 -5.38 4.21 16.75
CA VAL A 28 -6.04 3.91 15.47
C VAL A 28 -5.58 4.93 14.42
N LEU A 29 -5.27 4.44 13.23
CA LEU A 29 -5.01 5.23 12.04
C LEU A 29 -5.91 4.75 10.92
N SER A 30 -6.55 5.68 10.23
CA SER A 30 -7.28 5.40 8.99
C SER A 30 -6.32 5.64 7.83
N VAL A 31 -6.05 4.60 7.04
CA VAL A 31 -5.05 4.63 5.97
C VAL A 31 -5.58 3.99 4.69
N THR A 32 -5.21 4.54 3.55
CA THR A 32 -5.28 3.86 2.25
C THR A 32 -3.91 3.23 1.97
N LEU A 33 -3.86 1.94 1.69
CA LEU A 33 -2.63 1.26 1.29
C LEU A 33 -2.40 1.46 -0.20
N ASP A 34 -1.22 1.95 -0.54
CA ASP A 34 -0.85 2.32 -1.90
C ASP A 34 0.46 1.64 -2.30
N GLY A 35 0.46 0.92 -3.42
CA GLY A 35 1.65 0.24 -3.98
C GLY A 35 2.47 1.12 -4.94
N GLY A 36 2.01 2.35 -5.19
CA GLY A 36 2.58 3.27 -6.17
C GLY A 36 2.47 2.79 -7.62
N LEU A 37 3.35 3.33 -8.47
CA LEU A 37 3.47 2.97 -9.88
C LEU A 37 4.15 1.60 -10.05
N LEU A 38 3.49 0.72 -10.79
CA LEU A 38 3.93 -0.61 -11.17
C LEU A 38 4.11 -0.67 -12.69
N LEU A 39 5.11 -1.42 -13.18
CA LEU A 39 5.36 -1.59 -14.60
C LEU A 39 4.95 -3.00 -15.10
N PRO A 40 4.55 -3.16 -16.36
CA PRO A 40 4.23 -4.47 -16.95
C PRO A 40 5.51 -5.24 -17.33
N ASP A 41 6.53 -5.19 -16.48
CA ASP A 41 7.84 -5.81 -16.70
C ASP A 41 8.26 -6.58 -15.42
N PRO A 42 8.37 -7.92 -15.46
CA PRO A 42 8.74 -8.71 -14.29
C PRO A 42 10.18 -8.46 -13.80
N GLU A 43 11.04 -7.83 -14.60
CA GLU A 43 12.40 -7.43 -14.18
C GLU A 43 12.42 -6.09 -13.42
N ALA A 44 11.31 -5.33 -13.45
CA ALA A 44 11.20 -4.09 -12.70
C ALA A 44 11.12 -4.36 -11.18
N GLU A 45 11.64 -3.43 -10.37
CA GLU A 45 11.54 -3.49 -8.91
C GLU A 45 10.09 -3.55 -8.40
N ARG A 46 9.17 -2.95 -9.17
CA ARG A 46 7.74 -2.89 -8.91
C ARG A 46 7.00 -3.23 -10.18
N TRP A 47 6.33 -4.37 -10.18
CA TRP A 47 5.77 -4.94 -11.39
C TRP A 47 4.37 -5.45 -11.19
N TYR A 48 3.65 -5.58 -12.30
CA TYR A 48 2.34 -6.21 -12.32
C TYR A 48 2.14 -7.10 -13.53
N ALA A 49 1.23 -8.06 -13.39
CA ALA A 49 0.72 -8.89 -14.46
C ALA A 49 -0.80 -9.04 -14.31
N VAL A 50 -1.54 -8.76 -15.37
CA VAL A 50 -3.00 -8.89 -15.41
C VAL A 50 -3.39 -10.15 -16.16
N GLN A 51 -4.37 -10.88 -15.64
CA GLN A 51 -4.88 -12.10 -16.27
C GLN A 51 -6.40 -12.23 -16.12
N GLN A 52 -7.02 -13.00 -17.02
CA GLN A 52 -8.45 -13.32 -16.96
C GLN A 52 -8.79 -14.42 -15.95
N PRO A 53 -8.04 -15.54 -15.87
CA PRO A 53 -8.35 -16.59 -14.91
C PRO A 53 -8.23 -16.08 -13.47
N PRO A 54 -9.11 -16.55 -12.57
CA PRO A 54 -9.09 -16.13 -11.18
C PRO A 54 -7.76 -16.46 -10.51
N LEU A 55 -7.29 -15.52 -9.70
CA LEU A 55 -6.16 -15.69 -8.81
C LEU A 55 -6.64 -15.89 -7.37
N GLU A 56 -5.92 -16.71 -6.63
CA GLU A 56 -6.09 -16.73 -5.18
C GLU A 56 -5.67 -15.39 -4.59
N LYS A 57 -6.49 -14.85 -3.69
CA LYS A 57 -6.20 -13.60 -2.99
C LYS A 57 -4.98 -13.78 -2.11
N ARG A 58 -3.96 -12.95 -2.32
CA ARG A 58 -2.69 -12.99 -1.58
C ARG A 58 -2.22 -11.57 -1.28
N PHE A 59 -1.75 -11.37 -0.05
CA PHE A 59 -1.03 -10.18 0.36
C PHE A 59 0.09 -10.61 1.31
N VAL A 60 1.25 -10.91 0.75
CA VAL A 60 2.35 -11.56 1.47
C VAL A 60 3.54 -10.61 1.54
N ARG A 61 3.93 -10.27 2.76
CA ARG A 61 5.12 -9.46 3.00
C ARG A 61 6.38 -10.25 2.63
N VAL A 62 7.20 -9.70 1.74
CA VAL A 62 8.49 -10.29 1.30
C VAL A 62 9.70 -9.43 1.70
N GLY A 63 9.47 -8.24 2.24
CA GLY A 63 10.50 -7.35 2.77
C GLY A 63 9.92 -6.19 3.59
N PRO A 64 10.73 -5.21 4.04
CA PRO A 64 10.23 -4.02 4.72
C PRO A 64 9.29 -3.19 3.84
N GLY A 65 7.99 -3.22 4.16
CA GLY A 65 6.91 -2.65 3.35
C GLY A 65 6.82 -3.19 1.92
N VAL A 66 7.47 -4.30 1.58
CA VAL A 66 7.41 -4.90 0.23
C VAL A 66 6.50 -6.10 0.25
N TYR A 67 5.55 -6.16 -0.69
CA TYR A 67 4.54 -7.21 -0.77
C TYR A 67 4.48 -7.83 -2.16
N ALA A 68 4.45 -9.15 -2.19
CA ALA A 68 3.87 -9.89 -3.28
C ALA A 68 2.35 -9.91 -3.08
N PHE A 69 1.59 -9.47 -4.06
CA PHE A 69 0.14 -9.41 -3.99
C PHE A 69 -0.52 -10.11 -5.17
N ALA A 70 -1.73 -10.61 -4.96
CA ALA A 70 -2.61 -11.12 -6.00
C ALA A 70 -4.06 -10.93 -5.59
N GLY A 71 -4.92 -10.57 -6.52
CA GLY A 71 -6.30 -10.27 -6.19
C GLY A 71 -7.17 -9.93 -7.40
N GLN A 72 -8.44 -9.67 -7.10
CA GLN A 72 -9.40 -9.20 -8.09
C GLN A 72 -9.35 -7.67 -8.16
N ILE A 73 -9.39 -7.11 -9.36
CA ILE A 73 -9.60 -5.68 -9.54
C ILE A 73 -11.06 -5.38 -9.24
N THR A 74 -11.32 -4.55 -8.22
CA THR A 74 -12.69 -4.20 -7.80
C THR A 74 -13.14 -2.84 -8.31
N GLU A 75 -12.19 -1.94 -8.55
CA GLU A 75 -12.44 -0.59 -9.07
C GLU A 75 -11.26 -0.23 -9.99
N ALA A 76 -11.53 0.43 -11.12
CA ALA A 76 -10.52 0.89 -12.06
C ALA A 76 -10.88 2.27 -12.61
N ASP A 77 -9.88 3.14 -12.67
CA ASP A 77 -9.96 4.43 -13.38
C ASP A 77 -8.79 4.51 -14.35
N ILE A 78 -9.07 4.75 -15.62
CA ILE A 78 -8.07 4.68 -16.69
C ILE A 78 -7.93 6.05 -17.33
N GLU A 79 -6.73 6.62 -17.20
CA GLU A 79 -6.36 7.85 -17.87
C GLU A 79 -5.86 7.53 -19.28
N TYR A 80 -6.61 8.01 -20.27
CA TYR A 80 -6.24 7.93 -21.67
C TYR A 80 -5.48 9.19 -22.08
N GLY A 81 -4.16 9.09 -22.18
CA GLY A 81 -3.26 10.16 -22.61
C GLY A 81 -2.30 9.71 -23.72
N ARG A 82 -1.15 10.40 -23.83
CA ARG A 82 -0.02 9.91 -24.65
C ARG A 82 0.57 8.62 -24.07
N GLU A 83 0.57 8.53 -22.74
CA GLU A 83 0.88 7.34 -21.97
C GLU A 83 -0.38 7.01 -21.17
N GLN A 84 -0.82 5.75 -21.23
CA GLN A 84 -1.99 5.29 -20.49
C GLN A 84 -1.61 4.89 -19.06
N LEU A 85 -2.41 5.31 -18.08
CA LEU A 85 -2.27 4.91 -16.69
C LEU A 85 -3.58 4.32 -16.19
N ALA A 86 -3.49 3.28 -15.37
CA ALA A 86 -4.66 2.71 -14.69
C ALA A 86 -4.49 2.76 -13.18
N PHE A 87 -5.42 3.42 -12.49
CA PHE A 87 -5.54 3.43 -11.05
C PHE A 87 -6.51 2.34 -10.62
N LEU A 88 -6.04 1.38 -9.83
CA LEU A 88 -6.80 0.18 -9.50
C LEU A 88 -6.96 0.03 -7.99
N ALA A 89 -8.13 -0.44 -7.56
CA ALA A 89 -8.33 -1.04 -6.24
C ALA A 89 -8.32 -2.56 -6.40
N VAL A 90 -7.44 -3.23 -5.66
CA VAL A 90 -7.24 -4.68 -5.74
C VAL A 90 -7.65 -5.32 -4.43
N ASP A 91 -8.62 -6.22 -4.47
CA ASP A 91 -9.01 -7.04 -3.34
C ASP A 91 -8.04 -8.22 -3.16
N CYS A 92 -7.14 -8.05 -2.20
CA CYS A 92 -6.11 -9.03 -1.83
C CYS A 92 -6.54 -9.89 -0.62
N GLY A 93 -7.82 -9.87 -0.24
CA GLY A 93 -8.38 -10.64 0.88
C GLY A 93 -8.62 -9.78 2.12
N GLU A 94 -7.63 -9.70 3.00
CA GLU A 94 -7.74 -8.94 4.26
C GLU A 94 -7.58 -7.42 4.04
N VAL A 95 -7.03 -7.01 2.89
CA VAL A 95 -6.80 -5.61 2.54
C VAL A 95 -7.21 -5.33 1.10
N ILE A 96 -7.58 -4.08 0.84
CA ILE A 96 -7.67 -3.51 -0.51
C ILE A 96 -6.39 -2.71 -0.77
N LEU A 97 -5.64 -3.09 -1.80
CA LEU A 97 -4.43 -2.38 -2.21
C LEU A 97 -4.77 -1.46 -3.39
N ARG A 98 -4.46 -0.17 -3.26
CA ARG A 98 -4.44 0.75 -4.39
C ARG A 98 -3.14 0.62 -5.15
N VAL A 99 -3.18 0.56 -6.48
CA VAL A 99 -1.98 0.57 -7.33
C VAL A 99 -2.19 1.44 -8.55
N THR A 100 -1.10 2.00 -9.08
CA THR A 100 -1.09 2.64 -10.40
C THR A 100 -0.32 1.73 -11.36
N CYS A 101 -0.96 1.28 -12.43
CA CYS A 101 -0.33 0.49 -13.47
C CYS A 101 0.13 1.41 -14.59
N GLY A 102 1.42 1.39 -14.88
CA GLY A 102 2.04 2.07 -16.01
C GLY A 102 1.88 1.30 -17.32
N PRO A 103 2.14 1.98 -18.45
CA PRO A 103 2.03 1.37 -19.77
C PRO A 103 3.23 0.46 -20.09
N GLN A 104 3.12 -0.25 -21.20
CA GLN A 104 4.24 -0.91 -21.87
C GLN A 104 5.10 0.13 -22.63
N GLU A 105 6.17 -0.32 -23.29
CA GLU A 105 7.06 0.54 -24.09
C GLU A 105 6.33 1.31 -25.20
N ASP A 106 5.19 0.80 -25.68
CA ASP A 106 4.35 1.43 -26.70
C ASP A 106 3.43 2.54 -26.14
N GLY A 107 3.52 2.84 -24.84
CA GLY A 107 2.69 3.83 -24.16
C GLY A 107 1.27 3.35 -23.87
N GLN A 108 0.93 2.10 -24.18
CA GLN A 108 -0.40 1.53 -23.95
C GLN A 108 -0.40 0.56 -22.78
N LEU A 109 -1.54 0.52 -22.08
CA LEU A 109 -1.80 -0.52 -21.10
C LEU A 109 -2.03 -1.88 -21.79
N PRO A 110 -1.73 -3.00 -21.11
CA PRO A 110 -2.11 -4.32 -21.58
C PRO A 110 -3.59 -4.41 -22.00
N TYR A 111 -3.85 -5.04 -23.15
CA TYR A 111 -5.18 -5.07 -23.77
C TYR A 111 -6.24 -5.79 -22.88
N GLY A 112 -7.38 -5.12 -22.68
CA GLY A 112 -8.57 -5.71 -22.05
C GLY A 112 -9.44 -4.77 -21.23
N THR A 113 -10.59 -5.28 -20.76
CA THR A 113 -11.40 -4.66 -19.70
C THR A 113 -10.81 -5.02 -18.34
N TRP A 114 -10.34 -4.04 -17.58
CA TRP A 114 -9.56 -4.25 -16.36
C TRP A 114 -10.42 -4.61 -15.14
N GLU A 115 -11.64 -4.10 -15.05
CA GLU A 115 -12.56 -4.27 -13.91
C GLU A 115 -13.02 -5.73 -13.68
N THR A 116 -12.85 -6.61 -14.67
CA THR A 116 -13.26 -8.02 -14.60
C THR A 116 -12.08 -8.98 -14.43
N ARG A 117 -10.87 -8.43 -14.28
CA ARG A 117 -9.63 -9.20 -14.29
C ARG A 117 -8.99 -9.31 -12.92
N TYR A 118 -8.01 -10.21 -12.87
CA TYR A 118 -7.17 -10.45 -11.72
C TYR A 118 -5.78 -9.91 -12.01
N ILE A 119 -5.10 -9.46 -10.97
CA ILE A 119 -3.77 -8.88 -11.04
C ILE A 119 -2.90 -9.52 -9.98
N ALA A 120 -1.64 -9.78 -10.34
CA ALA A 120 -0.57 -10.11 -9.41
C ALA A 120 0.60 -9.15 -9.60
N GLY A 121 1.41 -8.97 -8.56
CA GLY A 121 2.55 -8.09 -8.66
C GLY A 121 3.41 -8.05 -7.42
N LEU A 122 4.42 -7.19 -7.50
CA LEU A 122 5.33 -6.83 -6.42
C LEU A 122 5.27 -5.31 -6.23
N ALA A 123 5.01 -4.86 -5.00
CA ALA A 123 4.86 -3.44 -4.69
C ALA A 123 5.53 -3.07 -3.36
N ASN A 124 6.00 -1.82 -3.30
CA ASN A 124 6.36 -1.17 -2.06
C ASN A 124 5.11 -0.43 -1.56
N VAL A 125 4.65 -0.81 -0.38
CA VAL A 125 3.38 -0.33 0.18
C VAL A 125 3.63 0.84 1.12
N GLN A 126 2.97 1.95 0.82
CA GLN A 126 2.91 3.14 1.65
C GLN A 126 1.49 3.36 2.19
N GLY A 127 1.39 3.99 3.35
CA GLY A 127 0.13 4.42 3.96
C GLY A 127 -0.17 5.87 3.63
N ILE A 128 -1.33 6.12 3.03
CA ILE A 128 -1.88 7.45 2.76
C ILE A 128 -2.94 7.74 3.82
N VAL A 129 -2.70 8.72 4.68
CA VAL A 129 -3.59 9.09 5.79
C VAL A 129 -4.56 10.18 5.36
N GLU A 130 -4.08 11.11 4.53
CA GLU A 130 -4.90 12.15 3.94
C GLU A 130 -4.73 12.14 2.43
N ASP A 131 -5.83 11.82 1.75
CA ASP A 131 -5.85 11.75 0.30
C ASP A 131 -6.05 13.14 -0.29
N SER A 132 -5.07 13.59 -1.07
CA SER A 132 -5.20 14.78 -1.93
C SER A 132 -5.23 14.41 -3.41
N PHE A 133 -5.23 13.12 -3.75
CA PHE A 133 -5.18 12.68 -5.13
C PHE A 133 -6.51 12.95 -5.84
N GLN A 134 -6.40 13.26 -7.13
CA GLN A 134 -7.54 13.45 -8.01
C GLN A 134 -8.20 12.13 -8.42
N ALA A 135 -7.50 10.99 -8.27
CA ALA A 135 -8.01 9.67 -8.59
C ALA A 135 -8.80 9.09 -7.39
N PRO A 136 -10.11 8.83 -7.53
CA PRO A 136 -10.99 8.43 -6.42
C PRO A 136 -10.87 6.96 -6.02
N VAL A 137 -9.98 6.20 -6.66
CA VAL A 137 -9.90 4.74 -6.51
C VAL A 137 -9.14 4.37 -5.24
N GLY A 138 -9.64 3.38 -4.51
CA GLY A 138 -9.02 2.87 -3.28
C GLY A 138 -9.96 2.94 -2.08
N ARG A 139 -9.58 2.30 -0.99
CA ARG A 139 -10.39 2.28 0.24
C ARG A 139 -9.54 2.54 1.45
N THR A 140 -10.03 3.43 2.31
CA THR A 140 -9.48 3.62 3.64
C THR A 140 -9.81 2.41 4.50
N LEU A 141 -8.82 1.95 5.25
CA LEU A 141 -8.97 0.92 6.26
C LEU A 141 -8.43 1.42 7.60
N ASP A 142 -9.12 1.06 8.67
CA ASP A 142 -8.66 1.35 10.01
C ASP A 142 -7.65 0.30 10.44
N VAL A 143 -6.53 0.78 10.98
CA VAL A 143 -5.47 -0.06 11.57
C VAL A 143 -5.18 0.38 12.99
N THR A 144 -4.82 -0.57 13.84
CA THR A 144 -4.22 -0.26 15.13
C THR A 144 -2.71 -0.34 15.02
N VAL A 145 -2.03 0.77 15.30
CA VAL A 145 -0.56 0.84 15.37
C VAL A 145 -0.06 -0.15 16.41
N TRP A 146 0.94 -0.96 16.03
CA TRP A 146 1.57 -1.92 16.92
C TRP A 146 3.00 -1.50 17.28
N SER A 147 3.81 -1.17 16.27
CA SER A 147 5.17 -0.65 16.46
C SER A 147 5.60 0.16 15.23
N PHE A 148 6.77 0.78 15.34
CA PHE A 148 7.42 1.49 14.26
C PHE A 148 8.78 0.87 13.99
N ARG A 149 9.14 0.82 12.72
CA ARG A 149 10.47 0.46 12.26
C ARG A 149 11.06 1.65 11.53
N ARG A 150 12.21 2.12 12.00
CA ARG A 150 12.93 3.24 11.41
C ARG A 150 14.22 2.75 10.79
N LEU A 151 14.45 3.09 9.52
CA LEU A 151 15.74 2.91 8.87
C LEU A 151 16.54 4.20 9.08
N CYS A 152 17.60 4.13 9.87
CA CYS A 152 18.46 5.28 10.15
C CYS A 152 19.33 5.60 8.93
N LEU A 153 19.18 6.80 8.37
CA LEU A 153 19.89 7.24 7.17
C LEU A 153 20.62 8.57 7.37
N THR A 154 20.63 9.07 8.61
CA THR A 154 21.34 10.29 8.98
C THR A 154 22.85 10.13 8.74
N PRO A 155 23.47 10.93 7.87
CA PRO A 155 24.90 10.83 7.60
C PRO A 155 25.76 11.06 8.85
N GLY A 156 26.70 10.17 9.12
CA GLY A 156 27.58 10.24 10.29
C GLY A 156 26.99 9.66 11.58
N ASP A 157 25.74 9.19 11.56
CA ASP A 157 25.17 8.41 12.67
C ASP A 157 25.84 7.02 12.72
N VAL A 158 26.18 6.57 13.93
CA VAL A 158 26.72 5.22 14.17
C VAL A 158 25.72 4.11 13.80
N ALA A 159 24.43 4.45 13.75
CA ALA A 159 23.35 3.56 13.34
C ALA A 159 23.02 3.65 11.84
N PHE A 160 23.81 4.33 11.01
CA PHE A 160 23.55 4.46 9.57
C PHE A 160 23.35 3.09 8.89
N GLY A 161 22.23 2.94 8.17
CA GLY A 161 21.84 1.70 7.51
C GLY A 161 21.19 0.65 8.43
N ALA A 162 21.05 0.92 9.72
CA ALA A 162 20.44 0.00 10.68
C ALA A 162 18.93 0.26 10.85
N TRP A 163 18.20 -0.82 11.12
CA TRP A 163 16.81 -0.76 11.54
C TRP A 163 16.70 -0.58 13.05
N GLN A 164 15.83 0.32 13.49
CA GLN A 164 15.47 0.56 14.88
C GLN A 164 13.98 0.33 15.07
N GLU A 165 13.62 -0.37 16.14
CA GLU A 165 12.22 -0.61 16.52
C GLU A 165 11.82 0.27 17.70
N SER A 166 10.60 0.81 17.66
CA SER A 166 10.03 1.58 18.76
C SER A 166 8.52 1.37 18.85
N VAL A 167 7.95 1.70 20.01
CA VAL A 167 6.49 1.74 20.24
C VAL A 167 5.93 3.15 20.16
N GLU A 168 6.81 4.14 19.96
CA GLU A 168 6.48 5.55 19.82
C GLU A 168 7.25 6.15 18.64
N LEU A 169 6.58 7.04 17.91
CA LEU A 169 7.14 7.84 16.84
C LEU A 169 7.06 9.32 17.25
N PRO A 170 8.18 10.02 17.41
CA PRO A 170 8.18 11.42 17.83
C PRO A 170 7.60 12.34 16.74
N PRO A 171 7.27 13.60 17.05
CA PRO A 171 6.75 14.57 16.08
C PRO A 171 7.69 14.89 14.91
N ALA A 172 9.02 14.75 15.03
CA ALA A 172 9.96 15.04 13.94
C ALA A 172 10.93 13.88 13.65
N PRO A 173 10.46 12.73 13.12
CA PRO A 173 11.27 11.54 12.95
C PRO A 173 11.94 11.44 11.56
N TYR A 174 11.63 12.33 10.62
CA TYR A 174 11.92 12.20 9.17
C TYR A 174 13.09 13.06 8.67
N VAL A 175 14.16 13.29 9.44
CA VAL A 175 15.27 14.14 8.95
C VAL A 175 15.89 13.53 7.67
N HIS A 176 16.31 12.26 7.77
CA HIS A 176 16.75 11.45 6.64
C HIS A 176 16.12 10.05 6.65
N ASP A 177 15.54 9.67 7.79
CA ASP A 177 15.15 8.31 8.07
C ASP A 177 13.84 7.95 7.36
N ARG A 178 13.69 6.67 7.04
CA ARG A 178 12.41 6.10 6.57
C ARG A 178 11.70 5.43 7.73
N VAL A 179 10.39 5.62 7.81
CA VAL A 179 9.56 5.09 8.90
C VAL A 179 8.52 4.14 8.31
N TYR A 180 8.44 2.98 8.91
CA TYR A 180 7.46 1.95 8.61
C TYR A 180 6.59 1.75 9.84
N VAL A 181 5.28 1.72 9.63
CA VAL A 181 4.30 1.43 10.67
C VAL A 181 3.95 -0.05 10.57
N VAL A 182 4.17 -0.79 11.65
CA VAL A 182 3.62 -2.13 11.83
C VAL A 182 2.27 -1.97 12.51
N ALA A 183 1.22 -2.49 11.89
CA ALA A 183 -0.15 -2.29 12.35
C ALA A 183 -0.99 -3.55 12.19
N ARG A 184 -2.07 -3.63 12.95
CA ARG A 184 -3.07 -4.69 12.85
C ARG A 184 -4.31 -4.19 12.14
N VAL A 185 -4.74 -4.92 11.12
CA VAL A 185 -5.89 -4.58 10.29
C VAL A 185 -7.17 -4.91 11.05
N HIS A 186 -8.08 -3.94 11.18
CA HIS A 186 -9.44 -4.22 11.59
C HIS A 186 -10.16 -4.88 10.43
N ARG A 187 -10.78 -6.04 10.64
CA ARG A 187 -11.49 -6.74 9.56
C ARG A 187 -12.50 -5.81 8.91
N TRP A 188 -12.35 -5.64 7.60
CA TRP A 188 -13.39 -5.06 6.78
C TRP A 188 -14.58 -6.03 6.80
N ARG A 189 -15.76 -5.56 7.25
CA ARG A 189 -16.99 -6.34 7.08
C ARG A 189 -17.43 -6.15 5.63
N THR A 190 -17.36 -7.21 4.83
CA THR A 190 -18.10 -7.23 3.56
C THR A 190 -19.59 -7.15 3.91
N VAL A 191 -20.33 -6.25 3.23
CA VAL A 191 -21.79 -6.06 3.44
C VAL A 191 -22.58 -7.37 3.26
N SER A 192 -21.99 -8.40 2.65
CA SER A 192 -22.54 -9.76 2.53
C SER A 192 -22.81 -10.46 3.87
N ASP A 193 -22.04 -10.17 4.92
CA ASP A 193 -22.19 -10.83 6.23
C ASP A 193 -23.36 -10.25 7.06
N ALA A 194 -23.92 -9.12 6.65
CA ALA A 194 -25.05 -8.48 7.35
C ALA A 194 -26.43 -9.02 6.92
N LEU A 195 -26.50 -9.91 5.91
CA LEU A 195 -27.77 -10.44 5.40
C LEU A 195 -28.01 -11.92 5.74
N TYR A 196 -27.09 -12.58 6.44
CA TYR A 196 -27.24 -13.98 6.90
C TYR A 196 -26.73 -14.21 8.33
N GLY A 197 -26.82 -13.20 9.20
CA GLY A 197 -26.55 -13.31 10.65
C GLY A 197 -27.82 -13.23 11.48
#